data_AF-A0A2C9JBK5-F1
#
_entry.id   AF-A0A2C9JBK5-F1
#
_cell.length_a   1.000
_cell.length_b   1.000
_cell.length_c   1.000
_cell.angle_alpha   90.00
_cell.angle_beta   90.00
_cell.angle_gamma   90.00
#
_symmetry.space_group_name_H-M   'P 1'
#
loop_
_entity.id
_entity.type
_entity.pdbx_description
1 polymer ?
#
loop_
_entity_poly.entity_id
_entity_poly.type
_entity_poly.pdbx_seq_one_letter_code
_entity_poly.pdbx_strand_id
1 'polypeptide(L)'
;MRGKHVKSALPAFNVSNFSLSSASAHVQLLAPIKGSTRSSIEFTDELATMLLKDVSEHDKKFEHVRKVDLLKDGFKVIHSGVYYLYSSVHFKIGSEIKCSTLSYTTWHHTIEKKSSSQSMVLFKSAYTCCNNCTSNDETSYTGGAIRLLPGDVINIKISGYGLAFIDRNSTFAGLMMMGES
;
A
#
# COMPACT_ATOMS: atom_id res chain seq x y z
N MET A 1 42.64 6.87 33.47
CA MET A 1 42.42 6.69 32.02
C MET A 1 40.97 7.08 31.71
N ARG A 2 40.72 8.21 31.02
CA ARG A 2 39.37 8.62 30.60
C ARG A 2 39.28 8.45 29.08
N GLY A 3 38.43 7.53 28.63
CA GLY A 3 38.17 7.27 27.22
C GLY A 3 37.47 8.46 26.56
N LYS A 4 38.02 8.93 25.43
CA LYS A 4 37.36 9.94 24.58
C LYS A 4 36.26 9.24 23.78
N HIS A 5 35.00 9.56 24.08
CA HIS A 5 33.89 9.26 23.17
C HIS A 5 33.96 10.20 21.97
N VAL A 6 34.32 9.66 20.81
CA VAL A 6 34.18 10.35 19.53
C VAL A 6 32.71 10.26 19.14
N LYS A 7 31.98 11.37 19.26
CA LYS A 7 30.68 11.54 18.61
C LYS A 7 30.96 11.64 17.11
N SER A 8 30.76 10.58 16.34
CA SER A 8 30.73 10.73 14.89
C SER A 8 29.51 11.58 14.54
N ALA A 9 29.73 12.69 13.87
CA ALA A 9 28.65 13.48 13.30
C ALA A 9 27.95 12.62 12.24
N LEU A 10 26.62 12.62 12.23
CA LEU A 10 25.87 12.01 11.15
C LEU A 10 26.31 12.68 9.83
N PRO A 11 26.60 11.92 8.78
CA PRO A 11 27.01 12.49 7.51
C PRO A 11 25.95 13.48 7.01
N ALA A 12 26.39 14.69 6.65
CA ALA A 12 25.52 15.72 6.13
C ALA A 12 24.90 15.26 4.79
N PHE A 13 23.57 15.23 4.71
CA PHE A 13 22.85 14.91 3.49
C PHE A 13 23.02 16.06 2.49
N ASN A 14 23.70 15.80 1.37
CA ASN A 14 23.81 16.76 0.28
C ASN A 14 22.73 16.48 -0.77
N VAL A 15 21.79 17.42 -0.91
CA VAL A 15 20.67 17.35 -1.87
C VAL A 15 21.15 17.18 -3.32
N SER A 16 22.35 17.66 -3.66
CA SER A 16 22.91 17.50 -5.01
C SER A 16 23.33 16.07 -5.34
N ASN A 17 23.47 15.19 -4.34
CA ASN A 17 23.76 13.77 -4.52
C ASN A 17 22.48 12.92 -4.56
N PHE A 18 21.30 13.54 -4.48
CA PHE A 18 20.03 12.85 -4.61
C PHE A 18 19.82 12.44 -6.07
N SER A 19 20.05 11.16 -6.34
CA SER A 19 19.54 10.50 -7.53
C SER A 19 18.12 10.02 -7.24
N LEU A 20 17.21 10.15 -8.22
CA LEU A 20 15.98 9.37 -8.18
C LEU A 20 16.35 7.89 -8.04
N SER A 21 15.59 7.21 -7.20
CA SER A 21 15.68 5.78 -6.94
C SER A 21 15.86 4.97 -8.23
N SER A 22 16.82 4.04 -8.24
CA SER A 22 17.05 3.15 -9.39
C SER A 22 15.84 2.25 -9.67
N ALA A 23 15.01 1.94 -8.66
CA ALA A 23 13.80 1.13 -8.76
C ALA A 23 12.61 1.78 -8.04
N SER A 24 11.55 2.10 -8.78
CA SER A 24 10.35 2.74 -8.23
C SER A 24 9.09 2.34 -8.99
N ALA A 25 7.97 2.33 -8.29
CA ALA A 25 6.65 2.16 -8.88
C ALA A 25 5.60 2.97 -8.12
N HIS A 26 4.60 3.45 -8.84
CA HIS A 26 3.38 4.04 -8.32
C HIS A 26 2.24 3.70 -9.28
N VAL A 27 1.21 3.01 -8.80
CA VAL A 27 0.08 2.59 -9.64
C VAL A 27 -1.22 2.69 -8.86
N GLN A 28 -2.31 2.89 -9.60
CA GLN A 28 -3.65 2.82 -9.04
C GLN A 28 -3.95 1.38 -8.57
N LEU A 29 -4.66 1.24 -7.45
CA LEU A 29 -5.19 -0.04 -7.00
C LEU A 29 -6.59 -0.26 -7.57
N LEU A 30 -6.92 -1.51 -7.89
CA LEU A 30 -8.24 -1.93 -8.35
C LEU A 30 -8.86 -2.91 -7.36
N ALA A 31 -10.18 -2.97 -7.36
CA ALA A 31 -10.93 -3.87 -6.50
C ALA A 31 -10.53 -5.36 -6.73
N PRO A 32 -10.54 -6.20 -5.69
CA PRO A 32 -10.29 -7.63 -5.83
C PRO A 32 -11.30 -8.31 -6.76
N ILE A 33 -10.85 -9.25 -7.59
CA ILE A 33 -11.77 -10.12 -8.36
C ILE A 33 -12.26 -11.23 -7.41
N LYS A 34 -13.28 -10.94 -6.61
CA LYS A 34 -14.11 -11.97 -5.97
C LYS A 34 -15.55 -11.72 -6.36
N GLY A 35 -16.07 -12.60 -7.23
CA GLY A 35 -17.46 -13.07 -7.37
C GLY A 35 -18.68 -12.18 -7.11
N SER A 36 -18.57 -10.85 -6.98
CA SER A 36 -19.74 -10.04 -6.68
C SER A 36 -20.58 -9.84 -7.95
N THR A 37 -21.59 -10.70 -8.08
CA THR A 37 -22.87 -10.27 -8.64
C THR A 37 -23.26 -8.95 -7.98
N ARG A 38 -23.43 -7.91 -8.80
CA ARG A 38 -23.65 -6.48 -8.52
C ARG A 38 -24.70 -6.09 -7.46
N SER A 39 -25.33 -7.03 -6.74
CA SER A 39 -26.51 -6.78 -5.92
C SER A 39 -26.27 -6.56 -4.42
N SER A 40 -25.07 -6.77 -3.88
CA SER A 40 -24.80 -6.48 -2.46
C SER A 40 -23.36 -6.04 -2.24
N ILE A 41 -23.19 -4.87 -1.61
CA ILE A 41 -21.89 -4.42 -1.09
C ILE A 41 -21.44 -5.43 -0.02
N GLU A 42 -20.28 -6.04 -0.21
CA GLU A 42 -19.74 -7.03 0.73
C GLU A 42 -18.92 -6.34 1.83
N PHE A 43 -19.48 -6.35 3.04
CA PHE A 43 -18.88 -5.84 4.27
C PHE A 43 -18.27 -7.01 5.07
N THR A 44 -17.16 -7.55 4.59
CA THR A 44 -16.49 -8.70 5.23
C THR A 44 -15.22 -8.27 5.97
N ASP A 45 -14.87 -8.97 7.04
CA ASP A 45 -13.60 -8.84 7.74
C ASP A 45 -12.46 -9.63 7.04
N GLU A 46 -12.80 -10.46 6.05
CA GLU A 46 -11.82 -11.18 5.23
C GLU A 46 -10.93 -10.22 4.44
N LEU A 47 -9.62 -10.46 4.51
CA LEU A 47 -8.65 -9.75 3.69
C LEU A 47 -8.67 -10.29 2.26
N ALA A 48 -8.86 -9.38 1.30
CA ALA A 48 -8.74 -9.65 -0.12
C ALA A 48 -7.56 -8.85 -0.70
N THR A 49 -6.83 -9.47 -1.63
CA THR A 49 -5.72 -8.80 -2.33
C THR A 49 -6.26 -7.84 -3.38
N MET A 50 -5.88 -6.57 -3.26
CA MET A 50 -6.13 -5.55 -4.27
C MET A 50 -5.31 -5.85 -5.52
N LEU A 51 -5.83 -5.49 -6.68
CA LEU A 51 -5.09 -5.64 -7.93
C LEU A 51 -4.33 -4.35 -8.26
N LEU A 52 -3.24 -4.49 -9.00
CA LEU A 52 -2.49 -3.37 -9.53
C LEU A 52 -2.97 -3.07 -10.95
N LYS A 53 -3.27 -1.81 -11.24
CA LYS A 53 -3.61 -1.37 -12.60
C LYS A 53 -2.37 -1.44 -13.49
N ASP A 54 -2.53 -2.01 -14.68
CA ASP A 54 -1.49 -1.95 -15.72
C ASP A 54 -1.27 -0.50 -16.17
N VAL A 55 -0.01 -0.09 -16.22
CA VAL A 55 0.35 1.28 -16.63
C VAL A 55 0.26 1.41 -18.15
N SER A 56 -0.78 2.10 -18.62
CA SER A 56 -0.92 2.45 -20.03
C SER A 56 -0.12 3.70 -20.40
N GLU A 57 0.14 3.92 -21.70
CA GLU A 57 0.81 5.14 -22.21
C GLU A 57 0.11 6.43 -21.75
N HIS A 58 -1.22 6.40 -21.60
CA HIS A 58 -2.02 7.55 -21.17
C HIS A 58 -1.90 7.86 -19.67
N ASP A 59 -1.43 6.90 -18.86
CA ASP A 59 -1.34 7.03 -17.40
C ASP A 59 0.05 7.48 -16.91
N LYS A 60 1.05 7.54 -17.79
CA LYS A 60 2.47 7.81 -17.46
C LYS A 60 2.75 9.11 -16.70
N LYS A 61 1.81 10.05 -16.70
CA LYS A 61 1.92 11.31 -15.93
C LYS A 61 1.71 11.10 -14.42
N PHE A 62 0.93 10.08 -14.04
CA PHE A 62 0.53 9.83 -12.66
C PHE A 62 1.02 8.46 -12.16
N GLU A 63 1.15 7.49 -13.07
CA GLU A 63 1.53 6.12 -12.78
C GLU A 63 2.84 5.79 -13.48
N HIS A 64 3.71 5.01 -12.82
CA HIS A 64 4.97 4.57 -13.42
C HIS A 64 5.45 3.27 -12.78
N VAL A 65 6.25 2.53 -13.54
CA VAL A 65 7.00 1.38 -13.06
C VAL A 65 8.40 1.44 -13.68
N ARG A 66 9.44 1.35 -12.84
CA ARG A 66 10.85 1.44 -13.22
C ARG A 66 11.64 0.40 -12.44
N LYS A 67 12.23 -0.58 -13.14
CA LYS A 67 13.05 -1.65 -12.56
C LYS A 67 12.37 -2.42 -11.41
N VAL A 68 11.06 -2.62 -11.55
CA VAL A 68 10.18 -3.40 -10.68
C VAL A 68 9.27 -4.17 -11.62
N ASP A 69 9.03 -5.45 -11.34
CA ASP A 69 8.10 -6.26 -12.11
C ASP A 69 6.68 -5.97 -11.58
N LEU A 70 5.77 -5.49 -12.44
CA LEU A 70 4.37 -5.32 -12.08
C LEU A 70 3.62 -6.64 -12.32
N LEU A 71 3.17 -7.28 -11.24
CA LEU A 71 2.25 -8.40 -11.30
C LEU A 71 0.82 -7.88 -11.10
N LYS A 72 -0.17 -8.65 -11.54
CA LYS A 72 -1.59 -8.31 -11.38
C LYS A 72 -1.97 -8.03 -9.91
N ASP A 73 -1.34 -8.71 -8.96
CA ASP A 73 -1.65 -8.64 -7.54
C ASP A 73 -0.52 -8.09 -6.67
N GLY A 74 0.60 -7.63 -7.25
CA GLY A 74 1.71 -7.11 -6.45
C GLY A 74 2.94 -6.62 -7.22
N PHE A 75 3.82 -5.94 -6.50
CA PHE A 75 5.11 -5.49 -7.03
C PHE A 75 6.17 -6.54 -6.74
N LYS A 76 6.79 -7.11 -7.78
CA LYS A 76 7.90 -8.04 -7.62
C LYS A 76 9.23 -7.28 -7.70
N VAL A 77 10.02 -7.43 -6.65
CA VAL A 77 11.32 -6.79 -6.49
C VAL A 77 12.35 -7.53 -7.34
N ILE A 78 13.12 -6.77 -8.13
CA ILE A 78 14.18 -7.30 -9.01
C ILE A 78 15.57 -7.05 -8.41
N HIS A 79 15.72 -6.01 -7.59
CA HIS A 79 17.00 -5.59 -7.01
C HIS A 79 16.95 -5.59 -5.48
N SER A 80 18.01 -6.07 -4.83
CA SER A 80 18.13 -5.99 -3.36
C SER A 80 18.28 -4.53 -2.93
N GLY A 81 17.65 -4.15 -1.84
CA GLY A 81 17.84 -2.83 -1.27
C GLY A 81 16.87 -2.51 -0.14
N VAL A 82 16.99 -1.29 0.38
CA VAL A 82 16.01 -0.72 1.30
C VAL A 82 14.98 0.03 0.48
N TYR A 83 13.71 -0.32 0.62
CA TYR A 83 12.59 0.28 -0.08
C TYR A 83 11.67 1.00 0.90
N TYR A 84 11.23 2.20 0.54
CA TYR A 84 10.06 2.82 1.14
C TYR A 84 8.81 2.32 0.42
N LEU A 85 7.96 1.61 1.14
CA LEU A 85 6.67 1.11 0.66
C LEU A 85 5.56 2.05 1.14
N TYR A 86 4.54 2.25 0.33
CA TYR A 86 3.36 2.99 0.74
C TYR A 86 2.11 2.54 -0.01
N SER A 87 0.97 2.74 0.63
CA SER A 87 -0.34 2.49 0.06
C SER A 87 -1.37 3.44 0.67
N SER A 88 -2.32 3.86 -0.15
CA SER A 88 -3.47 4.65 0.21
C SER A 88 -4.71 3.91 -0.26
N VAL A 89 -5.70 3.74 0.62
CA VAL A 89 -7.00 3.15 0.27
C VAL A 89 -8.11 4.02 0.83
N HIS A 90 -8.99 4.45 -0.06
CA HIS A 90 -10.16 5.25 0.28
C HIS A 90 -11.37 4.34 0.55
N PHE A 91 -11.85 4.33 1.78
CA PHE A 91 -13.08 3.65 2.18
C PHE A 91 -14.24 4.65 2.20
N LYS A 92 -15.34 4.31 1.54
CA LYS A 92 -16.53 5.16 1.49
C LYS A 92 -17.79 4.34 1.69
N ILE A 93 -18.51 4.62 2.78
CA ILE A 93 -19.86 4.12 3.01
C ILE A 93 -20.85 5.10 2.39
N GLY A 94 -21.84 4.59 1.65
CA GLY A 94 -22.96 5.41 1.17
C GLY A 94 -23.68 6.12 2.32
N SER A 95 -24.10 7.36 2.10
CA SER A 95 -24.74 8.21 3.12
C SER A 95 -26.00 7.60 3.77
N GLU A 96 -26.61 6.65 3.08
CA GLU A 96 -27.81 5.92 3.49
C GLU A 96 -27.53 4.74 4.44
N ILE A 97 -26.27 4.30 4.55
CA ILE A 97 -25.89 3.14 5.37
C ILE A 97 -25.24 3.61 6.67
N LYS A 98 -25.81 3.20 7.81
CA LYS A 98 -25.24 3.49 9.13
C LYS A 98 -24.24 2.41 9.52
N CYS A 99 -23.12 2.82 10.09
CA CYS A 99 -22.13 1.91 10.67
C CYS A 99 -22.74 0.90 11.65
N SER A 100 -23.70 1.34 12.47
CA SER A 100 -24.36 0.49 13.46
C SER A 100 -25.20 -0.65 12.85
N THR A 101 -25.51 -0.60 11.54
CA THR A 101 -26.26 -1.67 10.85
C THR A 101 -25.37 -2.68 10.16
N LEU A 102 -24.05 -2.47 10.17
CA LEU A 102 -23.08 -3.38 9.56
C LEU A 102 -22.69 -4.49 10.53
N SER A 103 -22.56 -5.71 10.02
CA SER A 103 -22.03 -6.85 10.80
C SER A 103 -20.57 -6.64 11.22
N TYR A 104 -19.82 -5.85 10.44
CA TYR A 104 -18.43 -5.52 10.70
C TYR A 104 -18.20 -4.02 10.50
N THR A 105 -17.62 -3.38 11.52
CA THR A 105 -17.38 -1.93 11.56
C THR A 105 -15.91 -1.57 11.57
N THR A 106 -15.00 -2.55 11.54
CA THR A 106 -13.56 -2.32 11.49
C THR A 106 -13.00 -2.88 10.19
N TRP A 107 -12.30 -2.04 9.43
CA TRP A 107 -11.64 -2.42 8.20
C TRP A 107 -10.14 -2.34 8.32
N HIS A 108 -9.47 -3.27 7.68
CA HIS A 108 -8.03 -3.43 7.71
C HIS A 108 -7.45 -3.09 6.35
N HIS A 109 -6.27 -2.49 6.37
CA HIS A 109 -5.46 -2.22 5.20
C HIS A 109 -4.03 -2.68 5.54
N THR A 110 -3.52 -3.64 4.78
CA THR A 110 -2.19 -4.22 5.00
C THR A 110 -1.31 -4.14 3.77
N ILE A 111 -0.03 -3.91 4.02
CA ILE A 111 1.06 -4.14 3.07
C ILE A 111 1.74 -5.44 3.50
N GLU A 112 1.68 -6.46 2.65
CA GLU A 112 2.29 -7.76 2.88
C GLU A 112 3.48 -7.99 1.96
N LYS A 113 4.47 -8.72 2.48
CA LYS A 113 5.58 -9.26 1.70
C LYS A 113 5.40 -10.77 1.57
N LYS A 114 5.43 -11.26 0.34
CA LYS A 114 5.49 -12.67 0.01
C LYS A 114 6.87 -13.00 -0.54
N SER A 115 7.60 -13.85 0.18
CA SER A 115 8.82 -14.49 -0.26
C SER A 115 8.51 -15.93 -0.71
N SER A 116 9.48 -16.66 -1.27
CA SER A 116 9.28 -18.02 -1.81
C SER A 116 8.67 -19.02 -0.83
N SER A 117 8.91 -18.85 0.48
CA SER A 117 8.47 -19.78 1.53
C SER A 117 7.51 -19.18 2.56
N GLN A 118 7.26 -17.87 2.56
CA GLN A 118 6.53 -17.20 3.64
C GLN A 118 5.83 -15.92 3.17
N SER A 119 4.65 -15.65 3.73
CA SER A 119 4.01 -14.33 3.69
C SER A 119 4.11 -13.65 5.06
N MET A 120 4.34 -12.35 5.08
CA MET A 120 4.47 -11.54 6.30
C MET A 120 3.79 -10.19 6.12
N VAL A 121 2.98 -9.80 7.11
CA VAL A 121 2.46 -8.42 7.20
C VAL A 121 3.61 -7.49 7.60
N LEU A 122 3.86 -6.48 6.78
CA LEU A 122 4.86 -5.44 7.05
C LEU A 122 4.24 -4.25 7.77
N PHE A 123 3.13 -3.77 7.22
CA PHE A 123 2.41 -2.61 7.72
C PHE A 123 0.92 -2.94 7.78
N LYS A 124 0.26 -2.49 8.84
CA LYS A 124 -1.19 -2.65 9.03
C LYS A 124 -1.75 -1.34 9.57
N SER A 125 -2.80 -0.87 8.91
CA SER A 125 -3.71 0.15 9.43
C SER A 125 -5.07 -0.49 9.66
N ALA A 126 -5.81 0.04 10.62
CA ALA A 126 -7.20 -0.31 10.85
C ALA A 126 -8.00 0.97 11.04
N TYR A 127 -9.23 0.97 10.55
CA TYR A 127 -10.19 2.03 10.77
C TYR A 127 -11.47 1.40 11.33
N THR A 128 -11.98 1.96 12.42
CA THR A 128 -13.28 1.58 12.97
C THR A 128 -14.27 2.70 12.71
N CYS A 129 -15.40 2.34 12.14
CA CYS A 129 -16.35 3.27 11.60
C CYS A 129 -17.28 3.84 12.67
N CYS A 130 -17.58 5.13 12.55
CA CYS A 130 -18.36 5.88 13.53
C CYS A 130 -19.85 5.53 13.46
N ASN A 131 -20.42 5.03 14.57
CA ASN A 131 -21.81 4.58 14.65
C ASN A 131 -22.86 5.65 14.32
N ASN A 132 -22.60 6.91 14.67
CA ASN A 132 -23.58 8.02 14.57
C ASN A 132 -23.14 9.14 13.62
N CYS A 133 -22.15 8.88 12.75
CA CYS A 133 -21.70 9.88 11.78
C CYS A 133 -22.61 9.88 10.56
N THR A 134 -22.87 11.08 10.02
CA THR A 134 -23.72 11.30 8.84
C THR A 134 -23.09 10.83 7.53
N SER A 135 -21.76 10.68 7.53
CA SER A 135 -20.98 10.14 6.42
C SER A 135 -19.76 9.43 6.98
N ASN A 136 -19.33 8.38 6.31
CA ASN A 136 -18.09 7.69 6.62
C ASN A 136 -17.27 7.59 5.34
N ASP A 137 -16.30 8.49 5.23
CA ASP A 137 -15.51 8.76 4.03
C ASP A 137 -14.08 9.01 4.51
N GLU A 138 -13.25 7.97 4.43
CA GLU A 138 -11.99 7.89 5.17
C GLU A 138 -10.88 7.30 4.31
N THR A 139 -9.68 7.85 4.41
CA THR A 139 -8.52 7.35 3.68
C THR A 139 -7.54 6.70 4.64
N SER A 140 -7.27 5.41 4.45
CA SER A 140 -6.23 4.69 5.16
C SER A 140 -4.93 4.77 4.38
N TYR A 141 -3.97 5.53 4.88
CA TYR A 141 -2.60 5.56 4.39
C TYR A 141 -1.66 4.80 5.34
N THR A 142 -0.78 3.96 4.79
CA THR A 142 0.27 3.31 5.57
C THR A 142 1.51 3.08 4.72
N GLY A 143 2.68 3.04 5.36
CA GLY A 143 3.95 2.88 4.68
C GLY A 143 5.15 2.92 5.61
N GLY A 144 6.31 2.56 5.08
CA GLY A 144 7.55 2.52 5.83
C GLY A 144 8.70 1.91 5.05
N ALA A 145 9.89 1.96 5.66
CA ALA A 145 11.13 1.47 5.08
C ALA A 145 11.39 0.01 5.47
N ILE A 146 11.68 -0.84 4.49
CA ILE A 146 12.06 -2.23 4.73
C ILE A 146 13.12 -2.71 3.74
N ARG A 147 13.95 -3.65 4.17
CA ARG A 147 14.86 -4.36 3.27
C ARG A 147 14.10 -5.43 2.49
N LEU A 148 14.25 -5.41 1.17
CA LEU A 148 13.67 -6.39 0.24
C LEU A 148 14.77 -7.07 -0.56
N LEU A 149 14.52 -8.32 -0.91
CA LEU A 149 15.40 -9.15 -1.73
C LEU A 149 14.78 -9.38 -3.11
N PRO A 150 15.59 -9.68 -4.14
CA PRO A 150 15.08 -10.10 -5.44
C PRO A 150 14.13 -11.29 -5.30
N GLY A 151 12.97 -11.19 -5.94
CA GLY A 151 11.90 -12.19 -5.88
C GLY A 151 10.88 -11.98 -4.77
N ASP A 152 11.11 -11.07 -3.81
CA ASP A 152 10.06 -10.64 -2.88
C ASP A 152 8.92 -9.96 -3.67
N VAL A 153 7.67 -10.27 -3.30
CA VAL A 153 6.46 -9.67 -3.87
C VAL A 153 5.73 -8.88 -2.80
N ILE A 154 5.41 -7.62 -3.09
CA ILE A 154 4.63 -6.75 -2.22
C ILE A 154 3.18 -6.77 -2.65
N ASN A 155 2.29 -7.21 -1.77
CA ASN A 155 0.84 -7.24 -1.98
C ASN A 155 0.15 -6.22 -1.08
N ILE A 156 -0.94 -5.64 -1.57
CA ILE A 156 -1.85 -4.81 -0.77
C ILE A 156 -3.10 -5.62 -0.51
N LYS A 157 -3.51 -5.72 0.76
CA LYS A 157 -4.77 -6.37 1.12
C LYS A 157 -5.65 -5.46 1.94
N ILE A 158 -6.96 -5.61 1.75
CA ILE A 158 -7.96 -4.88 2.51
C ILE A 158 -9.09 -5.81 2.93
N SER A 159 -9.72 -5.50 4.06
CA SER A 159 -11.07 -6.00 4.36
C SER A 159 -12.11 -4.96 3.96
N GLY A 160 -13.40 -5.32 3.96
CA GLY A 160 -14.46 -4.42 3.52
C GLY A 160 -14.28 -3.91 2.09
N TYR A 161 -13.74 -4.72 1.18
CA TYR A 161 -13.38 -4.29 -0.18
C TYR A 161 -14.55 -3.75 -1.01
N GLY A 162 -15.79 -4.08 -0.65
CA GLY A 162 -16.98 -3.45 -1.24
C GLY A 162 -17.10 -1.95 -0.97
N LEU A 163 -16.33 -1.42 0.00
CA LEU A 163 -16.29 -0.01 0.35
C LEU A 163 -15.13 0.76 -0.29
N ALA A 164 -14.22 0.06 -0.98
CA ALA A 164 -13.06 0.70 -1.58
C ALA A 164 -13.51 1.60 -2.75
N PHE A 165 -13.38 2.92 -2.57
CA PHE A 165 -13.60 3.88 -3.63
C PHE A 165 -12.36 3.94 -4.53
N ILE A 166 -12.52 3.49 -5.78
CA ILE A 166 -11.41 3.35 -6.72
C ILE A 166 -11.23 4.66 -7.50
N ASP A 167 -10.37 5.53 -6.99
CA ASP A 167 -9.87 6.72 -7.68
C ASP A 167 -8.35 6.77 -7.62
N ARG A 168 -7.71 7.19 -8.72
CA ARG A 168 -6.25 7.23 -8.84
C ARG A 168 -5.56 8.15 -7.84
N ASN A 169 -6.27 9.16 -7.30
CA ASN A 169 -5.69 10.12 -6.36
C ASN A 169 -5.86 9.70 -4.88
N SER A 170 -6.67 8.69 -4.59
CA SER A 170 -6.96 8.27 -3.21
C SER A 170 -6.70 6.78 -2.96
N THR A 171 -6.74 5.96 -4.00
CA THR A 171 -6.58 4.50 -3.92
C THR A 171 -5.44 4.04 -4.84
N PHE A 172 -4.23 3.98 -4.28
CA PHE A 172 -2.98 3.72 -5.00
C PHE A 172 -1.95 3.04 -4.09
N ALA A 173 -0.93 2.44 -4.69
CA ALA A 173 0.22 1.93 -3.97
C ALA A 173 1.51 2.18 -4.74
N GLY A 174 2.61 2.16 -4.02
CA GLY A 174 3.91 2.31 -4.63
C GLY A 174 5.06 1.92 -3.74
N LEU A 175 6.23 1.97 -4.36
CA LEU A 175 7.50 1.72 -3.69
C LEU A 175 8.61 2.53 -4.35
N MET A 176 9.64 2.85 -3.57
CA MET A 176 10.87 3.44 -4.09
C MET A 176 12.08 2.88 -3.32
N MET A 177 13.12 2.47 -4.03
CA MET A 177 14.39 2.10 -3.41
C MET A 177 15.08 3.35 -2.88
N MET A 178 15.43 3.35 -1.59
CA MET A 178 16.14 4.44 -0.92
C MET A 178 17.66 4.20 -0.87
N GLY A 179 18.10 2.96 -1.00
CA GLY A 179 19.51 2.60 -1.00
C GLY A 179 19.73 1.15 -1.43
N GLU A 180 20.82 0.93 -2.16
CA GLU A 180 21.31 -0.38 -2.53
C GLU A 180 22.07 -1.02 -1.36
N SER A 181 22.12 -2.35 -1.32
CA SER A 181 22.79 -3.13 -0.27
C SER A 181 23.63 -4.24 -0.87
#